data_AF-A0A8S3CQD7-F1
#
_entry.id   AF-A0A8S3CQD7-F1
#
_cell.length_a   1.000
_cell.length_b   1.000
_cell.length_c   1.000
_cell.angle_alpha   90.00
_cell.angle_beta   90.00
_cell.angle_gamma   90.00
#
_symmetry.space_group_name_H-M   'P 1'
#
loop_
_entity.id
_entity.type
_entity.pdbx_description
1 polymer ?
#
loop_
_entity_poly.entity_id
_entity_poly.type
_entity_poly.pdbx_seq_one_letter_code
_entity_poly.pdbx_strand_id
1 'polypeptide(L)' 'LEDDSDLNDNEVFHSDEENNKKNQDNQWIDELRLALKGGCDLGSIRSIGKCRSLTDDLRLSVWK' A
#
# COMPACT_ATOMS: atom_id res chain seq x y z
N LEU A 1 -34.07 23.21 31.52
CA LEU A 1 -32.81 22.68 32.06
C LEU A 1 -33.15 21.31 32.60
N GLU A 2 -32.68 20.19 32.05
CA GLU A 2 -31.46 19.97 31.27
C GLU A 2 -31.71 19.05 30.07
N ASP A 3 -30.90 19.29 29.04
CA ASP A 3 -30.78 18.53 27.81
C ASP A 3 -29.68 17.49 28.08
N ASP A 4 -30.03 16.28 28.48
CA ASP A 4 -29.05 15.21 28.73
C ASP A 4 -28.76 14.47 27.41
N SER A 5 -28.10 15.18 26.51
CA SER A 5 -27.48 14.62 25.33
C SER A 5 -26.12 14.00 25.70
N ASP A 6 -26.15 12.81 26.29
CA ASP A 6 -24.95 11.96 26.40
C ASP A 6 -24.94 10.95 25.24
N LEU A 7 -24.62 11.44 24.04
CA LEU A 7 -24.07 10.61 22.98
C LEU A 7 -22.74 10.05 23.50
N ASN A 8 -22.77 8.81 23.98
CA ASN A 8 -21.55 8.06 24.28
C ASN A 8 -20.91 7.63 22.96
N ASP A 9 -20.26 8.60 22.29
CA ASP A 9 -19.34 8.42 21.18
C ASP A 9 -18.06 7.72 21.68
N ASN A 10 -18.21 6.47 22.10
CA ASN A 10 -17.10 5.54 22.19
C ASN A 10 -16.92 4.86 20.82
N GLU A 11 -16.82 5.68 19.78
CA GLU A 11 -16.20 5.30 18.51
C GLU A 11 -14.73 5.04 18.84
N VAL A 12 -14.42 3.77 19.07
CA VAL A 12 -13.04 3.34 19.21
C VAL A 12 -12.37 3.56 17.85
N PHE A 13 -11.77 4.74 17.67
CA PHE A 13 -10.89 5.07 16.56
C PHE A 13 -9.66 4.14 16.63
N HIS A 14 -9.84 2.91 16.17
CA HIS A 14 -8.75 2.01 15.89
C HIS A 14 -8.06 2.48 14.60
N SER A 15 -7.05 3.32 14.83
CA SER A 15 -5.75 3.23 14.18
C SER A 15 -5.61 3.82 12.76
N ASP A 16 -5.62 5.15 12.65
CA ASP A 16 -4.93 5.85 11.53
C ASP A 16 -3.43 5.46 11.44
N GLU A 17 -2.84 5.04 12.55
CA GLU A 17 -1.44 4.62 12.63
C GLU A 17 -1.16 3.28 11.93
N GLU A 18 -2.12 2.36 11.93
CA GLU A 18 -1.98 1.04 11.29
C GLU A 18 -2.20 1.13 9.76
N ASN A 19 -3.03 2.07 9.32
CA ASN A 19 -3.25 2.37 7.90
C ASN A 19 -2.03 3.08 7.28
N ASN A 20 -1.39 3.98 8.03
CA ASN A 20 -0.21 4.70 7.57
C ASN A 20 1.02 3.78 7.40
N LYS A 21 1.16 2.77 8.27
CA LYS A 21 2.27 1.81 8.19
C LYS A 21 2.15 0.84 7.01
N LYS A 22 0.93 0.37 6.71
CA LYS A 22 0.64 -0.41 5.49
C LYS A 22 0.86 0.39 4.21
N ASN A 23 0.62 1.71 4.24
CA ASN A 23 0.76 2.57 3.07
C ASN A 23 2.23 2.69 2.62
N GLN A 24 3.17 2.82 3.57
CA GLN A 24 4.59 2.91 3.24
C GLN A 24 5.20 1.58 2.76
N ASP A 25 4.79 0.46 3.34
CA ASP A 25 5.29 -0.86 2.93
C ASP A 25 4.83 -1.27 1.52
N ASN A 26 3.73 -0.69 1.02
CA ASN A 26 3.17 -0.97 -0.31
C ASN A 26 3.54 0.06 -1.39
N GLN A 27 4.14 1.19 -1.04
CA GLN A 27 4.47 2.26 -2.00
C GLN A 27 5.35 1.76 -3.16
N TRP A 28 6.35 0.92 -2.87
CA TRP A 28 7.23 0.34 -3.89
C TRP A 28 6.50 -0.63 -4.84
N ILE A 29 5.40 -1.27 -4.36
CA ILE A 29 4.59 -2.17 -5.20
C ILE A 29 3.83 -1.35 -6.23
N ASP A 30 3.27 -0.21 -5.83
CA ASP A 30 2.56 0.68 -6.75
C ASP A 30 3.50 1.32 -7.77
N GLU A 31 4.71 1.73 -7.35
CA GLU A 31 5.76 2.17 -8.27
C GLU A 31 6.15 1.07 -9.27
N LEU A 32 6.26 -0.18 -8.80
CA LEU A 32 6.57 -1.32 -9.66
C LEU A 32 5.45 -1.61 -10.66
N ARG A 33 4.19 -1.53 -10.23
CA ARG A 33 3.01 -1.67 -11.09
C ARG A 33 2.96 -0.60 -12.16
N LEU A 34 3.27 0.65 -11.79
CA LEU A 34 3.37 1.76 -12.74
C LEU A 34 4.50 1.53 -13.76
N ALA A 35 5.68 1.10 -13.32
CA ALA A 35 6.80 0.80 -14.20
C ALA A 35 6.48 -0.35 -15.17
N LEU A 36 5.83 -1.41 -14.68
CA LEU A 36 5.38 -2.53 -15.52
C LEU A 36 4.35 -2.08 -16.56
N LYS A 37 3.40 -1.24 -16.17
CA LYS A 37 2.38 -0.69 -17.09
C LYS A 37 2.99 0.28 -18.11
N GLY A 38 4.00 1.04 -17.70
CA GLY A 38 4.75 1.96 -18.54
C GLY A 38 5.72 1.28 -19.52
N GLY A 39 5.92 -0.05 -19.40
CA GLY A 39 6.88 -0.77 -20.23
C GLY A 39 8.33 -0.41 -19.92
N CYS A 40 8.63 -0.04 -18.67
CA CYS A 40 9.99 0.24 -18.23
C CYS A 40 10.89 -0.99 -18.39
N ASP A 41 12.19 -0.75 -18.56
CA ASP A 41 13.18 -1.80 -18.68
C ASP A 41 13.35 -2.60 -17.37
N LEU A 42 13.90 -3.80 -17.51
CA LEU A 42 14.13 -4.70 -16.36
C LEU A 42 15.08 -4.12 -15.31
N GLY A 43 15.99 -3.20 -15.68
CA GLY A 43 16.88 -2.52 -14.75
C GLY A 43 16.14 -1.55 -13.84
N SER A 44 15.18 -0.79 -14.41
CA SER A 44 14.27 0.07 -13.65
C SER A 44 13.36 -0.73 -12.72
N ILE A 45 12.75 -1.82 -13.21
CA ILE A 45 11.92 -2.74 -12.41
C ILE A 45 12.74 -3.34 -11.25
N ARG A 46 13.98 -3.77 -11.53
CA ARG A 46 14.90 -4.30 -10.50
C ARG A 46 15.28 -3.25 -9.46
N SER A 47 15.49 -1.99 -9.88
CA SER A 47 15.85 -0.89 -8.96
C SER A 47 14.72 -0.55 -8.00
N ILE A 48 13.46 -0.57 -8.46
CA ILE A 48 12.28 -0.35 -7.63
C ILE A 48 12.09 -1.52 -6.65
N GLY A 49 12.16 -2.75 -7.16
CA GLY A 49 11.98 -3.95 -6.35
C GLY A 49 13.10 -4.20 -5.34
N LYS A 50 14.32 -3.67 -5.54
CA LYS A 50 15.50 -3.89 -4.67
C LYS A 50 15.71 -5.36 -4.28
N CYS A 51 15.47 -6.30 -5.21
CA CYS A 51 15.51 -7.75 -4.98
C CYS A 51 14.52 -8.28 -3.92
N ARG A 52 13.45 -7.54 -3.61
CA ARG A 52 12.34 -8.01 -2.77
C ARG A 52 11.60 -9.15 -3.46
N SER A 53 11.02 -10.03 -2.64
CA SER A 53 10.12 -11.07 -3.11
C SER A 53 8.90 -10.43 -3.77
N LEU A 54 8.67 -10.79 -5.03
CA LEU A 54 7.47 -10.39 -5.76
C LEU A 54 6.33 -11.35 -5.43
N THR A 55 5.11 -10.82 -5.36
CA THR A 55 3.90 -11.65 -5.40
C THR A 55 3.75 -12.30 -6.77
N ASP A 56 3.02 -13.41 -6.83
CA ASP A 56 2.90 -14.19 -8.06
C ASP A 56 2.25 -13.38 -9.21
N ASP A 57 1.31 -12.48 -8.90
CA ASP A 57 0.71 -11.57 -9.88
C ASP A 57 1.75 -10.67 -10.58
N LEU A 58 2.73 -10.18 -9.81
CA LEU A 58 3.80 -9.34 -10.33
C LEU A 58 4.86 -10.17 -11.07
N ARG A 59 5.13 -11.39 -10.62
CA ARG A 59 6.03 -12.31 -11.34
C ARG A 59 5.53 -12.61 -12.74
N LEU A 60 4.23 -12.88 -12.90
CA LEU A 60 3.63 -13.11 -14.22
C LEU A 60 3.77 -11.91 -15.15
N SER A 61 3.81 -10.69 -14.59
CA SER A 61 3.97 -9.45 -15.35
C SER A 61 5.42 -9.17 -15.74
N VAL A 62 6.38 -9.56 -14.89
CA VAL A 62 7.83 -9.35 -15.10
C VAL A 62 8.45 -10.47 -15.97
N TRP A 63 8.05 -11.72 -15.77
CA TRP A 63 8.56 -12.90 -16.49
C TRP A 63 7.57 -13.36 -17.56
N LYS A 64 7.57 -12.64 -18.69
CA LYS A 64 6.89 -13.08 -19.92
C LYS A 64 7.72 -14.05 -20.74
#